data_AF-A0A6G0Y5V0-F1
#
_entry.id   AF-A0A6G0Y5V0-F1
#
_cell.length_a   1.000
_cell.length_b   1.000
_cell.length_c   1.000
_cell.angle_alpha   90.00
_cell.angle_beta   90.00
_cell.angle_gamma   90.00
#
_symmetry.space_group_name_H-M   'P 1'
#
loop_
_entity.id
_entity.type
_entity.pdbx_description
1 polymer ?
#
loop_
_entity_poly.entity_id
_entity_poly.type
_entity_poly.pdbx_seq_one_letter_code
_entity_poly.pdbx_strand_id
1 'polypeptide(L)'
;VIYSESRNPEAISAHLQNHLNTLSVWCKNWKISINPSKSVSVLFSLRRNPTPPPLIFNHEPISWKPSVKYLGVTLDKRLTWWPHLSSKLQQAYQRLGMLFPILNRKSSLQKNLSLLIYKQVLRPLITYACPIWGNCAQTHLKKLQIFQNKVLRTITNAPWFVRNSNIHNDLKISTIQDHIKLTAVSFFESTHRSTGSMHYHINIRPPPQRRLKRGCPHDLIPQDTI
;
A
#
# COMPACT_ATOMS: atom_id res chain seq x y z
N VAL A 1 4.65 11.78 13.24
CA VAL A 1 5.17 10.39 13.19
C VAL A 1 6.58 10.46 13.76
N ILE A 2 6.93 9.57 14.70
CA ILE A 2 8.29 9.48 15.25
C ILE A 2 8.94 8.25 14.65
N TYR A 3 10.20 8.36 14.23
CA TYR A 3 10.97 7.28 13.64
C TYR A 3 12.34 7.18 14.33
N SER A 4 12.80 5.95 14.58
CA SER A 4 14.15 5.67 15.08
C SER A 4 14.67 4.39 14.44
N GLU A 5 15.97 4.37 14.13
CA GLU A 5 16.67 3.22 13.59
C GLU A 5 17.80 2.80 14.54
N SER A 6 17.84 1.53 14.91
CA SER A 6 18.99 0.92 15.59
C SER A 6 19.03 -0.59 15.35
N ARG A 7 20.19 -1.20 15.65
CA ARG A 7 20.36 -2.66 15.69
C ARG A 7 19.89 -3.28 17.01
N ASN A 8 19.83 -2.50 18.10
CA ASN A 8 19.37 -2.95 19.41
C ASN A 8 17.90 -2.50 19.64
N PRO A 9 16.94 -3.40 19.87
CA PRO A 9 15.55 -3.02 20.16
C PRO A 9 15.40 -2.12 21.40
N GLU A 10 16.26 -2.26 22.40
CA GLU A 10 16.24 -1.42 23.61
C GLU A 10 16.62 0.03 23.30
N ALA A 11 17.65 0.21 22.48
CA ALA A 11 18.04 1.54 22.00
C ALA A 11 16.89 2.19 21.22
N ILE A 12 16.18 1.43 20.37
CA ILE A 12 14.98 1.94 19.67
C ILE A 12 13.94 2.44 20.68
N SER A 13 13.61 1.64 21.70
CA SER A 13 12.64 2.07 22.71
C SER A 13 13.10 3.30 23.49
N ALA A 14 14.38 3.38 23.85
CA ALA A 14 14.93 4.52 24.58
C ALA A 14 14.88 5.81 23.74
N HIS A 15 15.28 5.74 22.47
CA HIS A 15 15.20 6.89 21.56
C HIS A 15 13.75 7.33 21.34
N LEU A 16 12.84 6.38 21.11
CA LEU A 16 11.41 6.69 20.95
C LEU A 16 10.84 7.31 22.23
N GLN A 17 11.18 6.79 23.40
CA GLN A 17 10.72 7.32 24.68
C GLN A 17 11.23 8.74 24.92
N ASN A 18 12.50 9.03 24.59
CA ASN A 18 13.04 10.38 24.68
C ASN A 18 12.26 11.36 23.79
N HIS A 19 11.96 10.97 22.54
CA HIS A 19 11.13 11.78 21.66
C HIS A 19 9.71 11.97 22.17
N LEU A 20 9.10 10.93 22.75
CA LEU A 20 7.78 11.01 23.38
C LEU A 20 7.78 11.97 24.58
N ASN A 21 8.83 11.99 25.38
CA ASN A 21 8.98 12.90 26.52
C ASN A 21 9.09 14.36 26.04
N THR A 22 9.93 14.64 25.04
CA THR A 22 10.01 15.98 24.42
C THR A 22 8.67 16.41 23.84
N LEU A 23 7.97 15.48 23.18
CA LEU A 23 6.68 15.73 22.58
C LEU A 23 5.62 16.01 23.66
N SER A 24 5.64 15.30 24.79
CA SER A 24 4.75 15.55 25.93
C SER A 24 4.91 16.98 26.48
N VAL A 25 6.15 17.45 26.66
CA VAL A 25 6.43 18.84 27.08
C VAL A 25 5.90 19.84 26.06
N TRP A 26 6.17 19.62 24.77
CA TRP A 26 5.66 20.48 23.70
C TRP A 26 4.13 20.50 23.69
N CYS A 27 3.47 19.35 23.72
CA CYS A 27 2.02 19.24 23.78
C CYS A 27 1.43 19.98 24.99
N LYS A 28 2.07 19.92 26.16
CA LYS A 28 1.66 20.67 27.34
C LYS A 28 1.76 22.19 27.13
N ASN A 29 2.86 22.65 26.55
CA ASN A 29 3.07 24.09 26.26
C ASN A 29 2.03 24.63 25.28
N TRP A 30 1.69 23.83 24.26
CA TRP A 30 0.75 24.20 23.21
C TRP A 30 -0.71 23.80 23.52
N LYS A 31 -0.98 23.27 24.73
CA LYS A 31 -2.31 22.79 25.16
C LYS A 31 -2.96 21.78 24.21
N ILE A 32 -2.15 20.91 23.61
CA ILE A 32 -2.59 19.85 22.70
C ILE A 32 -2.66 18.53 23.48
N SER A 33 -3.81 17.86 23.46
CA SER A 33 -3.99 16.53 24.04
C SER A 33 -3.89 15.45 22.97
N ILE A 34 -2.97 14.50 23.15
CA ILE A 34 -2.83 13.33 22.28
C ILE A 34 -3.56 12.17 22.92
N ASN A 35 -4.33 11.45 22.11
CA ASN A 35 -5.04 10.24 22.54
C ASN A 35 -4.11 9.01 22.43
N PRO A 36 -3.66 8.41 23.54
CA PRO A 36 -2.74 7.28 23.51
C PRO A 36 -3.40 6.01 22.95
N SER A 37 -4.72 5.82 23.13
CA SER A 37 -5.45 4.68 22.56
C SER A 37 -5.47 4.65 21.02
N LYS A 38 -5.37 5.82 20.37
CA LYS A 38 -5.22 5.94 18.90
C LYS A 38 -3.77 5.84 18.44
N SER A 39 -2.82 5.92 19.38
CA SER A 39 -1.39 5.85 19.10
C SER A 39 -0.95 4.39 19.04
N VAL A 40 -0.13 4.05 18.06
CA VAL A 40 0.32 2.68 17.82
C VAL A 40 1.79 2.70 17.45
N SER A 41 2.54 1.77 18.03
CA SER A 41 3.95 1.56 17.72
C SER A 41 4.12 0.29 16.89
N VAL A 42 4.92 0.35 15.84
CA VAL A 42 5.22 -0.81 14.97
C VAL A 42 6.72 -0.91 14.78
N LEU A 43 7.26 -2.09 15.05
CA LEU A 43 8.66 -2.39 14.81
C LEU A 43 8.82 -3.08 13.45
N PHE A 44 9.52 -2.43 12.53
CA PHE A 44 9.82 -3.00 11.21
C PHE A 44 11.11 -3.82 11.25
N SER A 45 11.00 -5.15 11.22
CA SER A 45 12.14 -6.06 11.33
C SER A 45 11.88 -7.44 10.71
N LEU A 46 12.93 -8.04 10.16
CA LEU A 46 12.94 -9.45 9.71
C LEU A 46 13.38 -10.41 10.82
N ARG A 47 13.88 -9.92 11.96
CA ARG A 47 14.29 -10.76 13.09
C ARG A 47 13.09 -11.51 13.67
N ARG A 48 13.34 -12.71 14.20
CA ARG A 48 12.33 -13.47 14.96
C ARG A 48 12.20 -12.81 16.34
N ASN A 49 10.98 -12.44 16.70
CA ASN A 49 10.56 -11.96 18.02
C ASN A 49 11.41 -10.84 18.67
N PRO A 50 11.77 -9.73 17.99
CA PRO A 50 12.21 -8.55 18.73
C PRO A 50 10.99 -7.94 19.44
N THR A 51 10.86 -8.15 20.74
CA THR A 51 9.87 -7.44 21.57
C THR A 51 10.55 -6.25 22.23
N PRO A 52 10.42 -5.04 21.67
CA PRO A 52 10.95 -3.86 22.32
C PRO A 52 10.19 -3.58 23.62
N PRO A 53 10.85 -2.93 24.60
CA PRO A 53 10.20 -2.43 25.81
C PRO A 53 8.93 -1.61 25.52
N PRO A 54 7.94 -1.61 26.44
CA PRO A 54 6.73 -0.82 26.28
C PRO A 54 7.06 0.67 26.25
N LEU A 55 6.33 1.42 25.43
CA LEU A 55 6.42 2.87 25.37
C LEU A 55 5.32 3.49 26.22
N ILE A 56 5.62 4.57 26.92
CA ILE A 56 4.68 5.25 27.81
C ILE A 56 4.52 6.69 27.34
N PHE A 57 3.29 7.16 27.23
CA PHE A 57 3.00 8.56 26.93
C PHE A 57 1.93 9.07 27.88
N ASN A 58 2.26 10.10 28.66
CA ASN A 58 1.38 10.67 29.69
C ASN A 58 0.80 9.60 30.65
N HIS A 59 1.65 8.70 31.15
CA HIS A 59 1.29 7.56 32.02
C HIS A 59 0.41 6.46 31.38
N GLU A 60 0.10 6.56 30.08
CA GLU A 60 -0.60 5.51 29.36
C GLU A 60 0.35 4.70 28.45
N PRO A 61 0.23 3.36 28.41
CA PRO A 61 1.08 2.53 27.57
C PRO A 61 0.65 2.59 26.09
N ILE A 62 1.60 2.77 25.19
CA ILE A 62 1.40 2.66 23.74
C ILE A 62 1.70 1.21 23.31
N SER A 63 0.69 0.52 22.78
CA SER A 63 0.82 -0.87 22.37
C SER A 63 1.66 -1.06 21.11
N TRP A 64 2.54 -2.07 21.13
CA TRP A 64 3.20 -2.60 19.95
C TRP A 64 2.24 -3.48 19.15
N LYS A 65 1.99 -3.13 17.88
CA LYS A 65 1.11 -3.90 16.99
C LYS A 65 1.90 -4.45 15.79
N PRO A 66 1.49 -5.60 15.21
CA PRO A 66 2.15 -6.18 14.05
C PRO A 66 1.89 -5.40 12.75
N SER A 67 0.92 -4.49 12.75
CA SER A 67 0.58 -3.64 11.61
C SER A 67 -0.07 -2.34 12.06
N VAL A 68 0.09 -1.28 11.27
CA VAL A 68 -0.53 0.03 11.48
C VAL A 68 -1.16 0.53 10.18
N LYS A 69 -2.30 1.21 10.27
CA LYS A 69 -2.93 1.90 9.15
C LYS A 69 -2.54 3.37 9.20
N TYR A 70 -1.90 3.86 8.15
CA TYR A 70 -1.51 5.26 8.00
C TYR A 70 -2.04 5.79 6.66
N LEU A 71 -2.85 6.86 6.72
CA LEU A 71 -3.47 7.48 5.55
C LEU A 71 -4.14 6.48 4.58
N GLY A 72 -4.77 5.43 5.10
CA GLY A 72 -5.43 4.40 4.27
C GLY A 72 -4.55 3.24 3.80
N VAL A 73 -3.22 3.32 4.01
CA VAL A 73 -2.25 2.28 3.70
C VAL A 73 -1.96 1.45 4.96
N THR A 74 -1.94 0.12 4.84
CA THR A 74 -1.64 -0.76 5.98
C THR A 74 -0.20 -1.26 5.88
N LEU A 75 0.62 -0.87 6.84
CA LEU A 75 2.02 -1.26 6.97
C LEU A 75 2.12 -2.43 7.94
N ASP A 76 2.63 -3.57 7.50
CA ASP A 76 2.94 -4.70 8.37
C ASP A 76 4.40 -4.69 8.80
N LYS A 77 4.72 -5.30 9.95
CA LYS A 77 6.07 -5.34 10.53
C LYS A 77 7.18 -5.84 9.60
N ARG A 78 6.82 -6.58 8.53
CA ARG A 78 7.74 -7.13 7.53
C ARG A 78 7.66 -6.44 6.17
N LEU A 79 6.79 -5.43 6.02
CA LEU A 79 6.51 -4.73 4.76
C LEU A 79 6.22 -5.73 3.61
N THR A 80 5.43 -6.76 3.90
CA THR A 80 4.93 -7.71 2.89
C THR A 80 3.75 -7.16 2.11
N TRP A 81 3.05 -6.17 2.68
CA TRP A 81 1.84 -5.54 2.13
C TRP A 81 0.62 -6.44 2.03
N TRP A 82 0.73 -7.72 2.42
CA TRP A 82 -0.38 -8.66 2.32
C TRP A 82 -1.63 -8.23 3.09
N PRO A 83 -1.55 -7.76 4.36
CA PRO A 83 -2.74 -7.30 5.07
C PRO A 83 -3.47 -6.16 4.35
N HIS A 84 -2.73 -5.25 3.72
CA HIS A 84 -3.30 -4.18 2.91
C HIS A 84 -4.02 -4.73 1.67
N LEU A 85 -3.31 -5.52 0.87
CA LEU A 85 -3.83 -6.07 -0.38
C LEU A 85 -5.01 -7.00 -0.15
N SER A 86 -4.96 -7.84 0.88
CA SER A 86 -6.06 -8.73 1.26
C SER A 86 -7.32 -7.93 1.62
N SER A 87 -7.18 -6.85 2.41
CA SER A 87 -8.31 -5.99 2.76
C SER A 87 -8.90 -5.29 1.54
N LYS A 88 -8.04 -4.75 0.65
CA LYS A 88 -8.50 -4.08 -0.59
C LYS A 88 -9.16 -5.06 -1.56
N LEU A 89 -8.62 -6.27 -1.70
CA LEU A 89 -9.25 -7.33 -2.49
C LEU A 89 -10.61 -7.73 -1.94
N GLN A 90 -10.73 -7.92 -0.63
CA GLN A 90 -12.02 -8.25 0.00
C GLN A 90 -13.06 -7.17 -0.27
N GLN A 91 -12.69 -5.89 -0.09
CA GLN A 91 -13.56 -4.77 -0.44
C GLN A 91 -13.92 -4.79 -1.93
N ALA A 92 -12.98 -5.12 -2.80
CA ALA A 92 -13.22 -5.16 -4.24
C ALA A 92 -14.18 -6.28 -4.64
N TYR A 93 -14.10 -7.45 -4.00
CA TYR A 93 -15.07 -8.53 -4.19
C TYR A 93 -16.46 -8.15 -3.68
N GLN A 94 -16.56 -7.48 -2.54
CA GLN A 94 -17.84 -6.97 -2.02
C GLN A 94 -18.47 -5.97 -3.00
N ARG A 95 -17.69 -5.01 -3.48
CA ARG A 95 -18.14 -4.03 -4.49
C ARG A 95 -18.53 -4.69 -5.80
N LEU A 96 -17.77 -5.68 -6.25
CA LEU A 96 -18.11 -6.47 -7.43
C LEU A 96 -19.45 -7.20 -7.24
N GLY A 97 -19.70 -7.77 -6.06
CA GLY A 97 -20.97 -8.43 -5.73
C GLY A 97 -22.16 -7.47 -5.82
N MET A 98 -22.01 -6.25 -5.29
CA MET A 98 -23.04 -5.20 -5.40
C MET A 98 -23.28 -4.75 -6.84
N LEU A 99 -22.23 -4.69 -7.66
CA LEU A 99 -22.31 -4.29 -9.07
C LEU A 99 -22.70 -5.46 -10.00
N PHE A 100 -22.72 -6.69 -9.49
CA PHE A 100 -22.97 -7.88 -10.29
C PHE A 100 -24.31 -7.85 -11.04
N PRO A 101 -25.44 -7.38 -10.46
CA PRO A 101 -26.70 -7.27 -11.19
C PRO A 101 -26.61 -6.43 -12.47
N ILE A 102 -25.74 -5.43 -12.48
CA ILE A 102 -25.55 -4.48 -13.59
C ILE A 102 -24.49 -4.99 -14.58
N LEU A 103 -23.48 -5.72 -14.10
CA LEU A 103 -22.35 -6.22 -14.90
C LEU A 103 -22.58 -7.63 -15.48
N ASN A 104 -23.65 -8.32 -15.08
CA ASN A 104 -23.92 -9.69 -15.52
C ASN A 104 -24.35 -9.74 -17.00
N ARG A 105 -24.37 -10.96 -17.56
CA ARG A 105 -24.83 -11.24 -18.93
C ARG A 105 -26.29 -10.84 -19.19
N LYS A 106 -27.12 -10.81 -18.16
CA LYS A 106 -28.56 -10.52 -18.27
C LYS A 106 -28.84 -9.02 -18.36
N SER A 107 -27.85 -8.19 -18.04
CA SER A 107 -27.94 -6.75 -18.12
C SER A 107 -27.90 -6.28 -19.57
N SER A 108 -28.70 -5.27 -19.91
CA SER A 108 -28.67 -4.60 -21.21
C SER A 108 -27.54 -3.58 -21.35
N LEU A 109 -26.66 -3.48 -20.33
CA LEU A 109 -25.57 -2.51 -20.31
C LEU A 109 -24.56 -2.75 -21.44
N GLN A 110 -24.20 -1.68 -22.14
CA GLN A 110 -23.16 -1.74 -23.15
C GLN A 110 -21.80 -2.10 -22.52
N LYS A 111 -21.04 -2.97 -23.20
CA LYS A 111 -19.73 -3.45 -22.74
C LYS A 111 -18.75 -2.31 -22.41
N ASN A 112 -18.77 -1.23 -23.20
CA ASN A 112 -17.93 -0.05 -22.98
C ASN A 112 -18.22 0.63 -21.64
N LEU A 113 -19.51 0.72 -21.26
CA LEU A 113 -19.93 1.30 -19.98
C LEU A 113 -19.55 0.38 -18.81
N SER A 114 -19.73 -0.93 -18.96
CA SER A 114 -19.25 -1.91 -17.98
C SER A 114 -17.74 -1.81 -17.76
N LEU A 115 -16.98 -1.60 -18.84
CA LEU A 115 -15.55 -1.40 -18.79
C LEU A 115 -15.17 -0.10 -18.07
N LEU A 116 -15.93 0.97 -18.30
CA LEU A 116 -15.76 2.25 -17.62
C LEU A 116 -15.99 2.11 -16.12
N ILE A 117 -17.03 1.38 -15.69
CA ILE A 117 -17.28 1.07 -14.27
C ILE A 117 -16.07 0.36 -13.66
N TYR A 118 -15.53 -0.65 -14.34
CA TYR A 118 -14.32 -1.32 -13.86
C TYR A 118 -13.13 -0.35 -13.71
N LYS A 119 -12.86 0.48 -14.75
CA LYS A 119 -11.74 1.43 -14.75
C LYS A 119 -11.87 2.50 -13.66
N GLN A 120 -13.08 2.96 -13.35
CA GLN A 120 -13.32 4.08 -12.43
C GLN A 120 -13.61 3.66 -10.98
N VAL A 121 -14.23 2.50 -10.77
CA VAL A 121 -14.65 2.07 -9.42
C VAL A 121 -13.76 0.96 -8.88
N LEU A 122 -13.59 -0.12 -9.65
CA LEU A 122 -12.95 -1.34 -9.14
C LEU A 122 -11.43 -1.27 -9.23
N ARG A 123 -10.87 -0.76 -10.33
CA ARG A 123 -9.42 -0.65 -10.51
C ARG A 123 -8.78 0.28 -9.46
N PRO A 124 -9.26 1.52 -9.23
CA PRO A 124 -8.63 2.42 -8.25
C PRO A 124 -8.69 1.88 -6.83
N LEU A 125 -9.71 1.08 -6.50
CA LEU A 125 -9.83 0.44 -5.19
C LEU A 125 -8.67 -0.53 -4.91
N ILE A 126 -8.29 -1.35 -5.90
CA ILE A 126 -7.21 -2.34 -5.77
C ILE A 126 -5.82 -1.76 -6.08
N THR A 127 -5.73 -0.67 -6.84
CA THR A 127 -4.47 0.01 -7.19
C THR A 127 -4.14 1.18 -6.26
N TYR A 128 -4.95 1.42 -5.24
CA TYR A 128 -4.72 2.45 -4.24
C TYR A 128 -3.32 2.33 -3.62
N ALA A 129 -2.51 3.40 -3.68
CA ALA A 129 -1.14 3.46 -3.18
C ALA A 129 -0.15 2.47 -3.84
N CYS A 130 -0.43 2.03 -5.07
CA CYS A 130 0.44 1.07 -5.77
C CYS A 130 1.90 1.49 -5.98
N PRO A 131 2.29 2.79 -6.07
CA PRO A 131 3.71 3.14 -6.13
C PRO A 131 4.49 2.68 -4.88
N ILE A 132 3.80 2.57 -3.73
CA ILE A 132 4.42 2.21 -2.45
C ILE A 132 4.56 0.68 -2.30
N TRP A 133 3.48 -0.07 -2.55
CA TRP A 133 3.48 -1.53 -2.36
C TRP A 133 3.71 -2.34 -3.63
N GLY A 134 3.85 -1.68 -4.79
CA GLY A 134 3.89 -2.33 -6.10
C GLY A 134 4.98 -3.40 -6.24
N ASN A 135 6.06 -3.29 -5.46
CA ASN A 135 7.16 -4.26 -5.40
C ASN A 135 6.95 -5.39 -4.37
N CYS A 136 5.68 -5.74 -4.10
CA CYS A 136 5.32 -6.85 -3.24
C CYS A 136 5.59 -8.20 -3.91
N ALA A 137 5.41 -9.30 -3.16
CA ALA A 137 5.63 -10.64 -3.69
C ALA A 137 4.74 -10.92 -4.92
N GLN A 138 5.31 -11.57 -5.94
CA GLN A 138 4.58 -11.91 -7.17
C GLN A 138 3.31 -12.73 -6.90
N THR A 139 3.30 -13.53 -5.84
CA THR A 139 2.12 -14.29 -5.39
C THR A 139 0.95 -13.38 -4.99
N HIS A 140 1.22 -12.20 -4.44
CA HIS A 140 0.20 -11.20 -4.09
C HIS A 140 -0.31 -10.48 -5.35
N LEU A 141 0.60 -10.08 -6.25
CA LEU A 141 0.24 -9.48 -7.54
C LEU A 141 -0.63 -10.42 -8.40
N LYS A 142 -0.32 -11.72 -8.41
CA LYS A 142 -1.14 -12.75 -9.07
C LYS A 142 -2.59 -12.75 -8.57
N LYS A 143 -2.84 -12.54 -7.28
CA LYS A 143 -4.21 -12.47 -6.73
C LYS A 143 -4.97 -11.24 -7.24
N LEU A 144 -4.30 -10.09 -7.38
CA LEU A 144 -4.89 -8.90 -8.01
C LEU A 144 -5.21 -9.15 -9.48
N GLN A 145 -4.32 -9.81 -10.22
CA GLN A 145 -4.53 -10.17 -11.61
C GLN A 145 -5.71 -11.14 -11.78
N ILE A 146 -5.85 -12.12 -10.89
CA ILE A 146 -7.00 -13.04 -10.86
C ILE A 146 -8.31 -12.26 -10.68
N PHE A 147 -8.34 -11.27 -9.77
CA PHE A 147 -9.50 -10.41 -9.60
C PHE A 147 -9.82 -9.63 -10.88
N GLN A 148 -8.83 -8.97 -11.49
CA GLN A 148 -9.04 -8.26 -12.77
C GLN A 148 -9.58 -9.21 -13.86
N ASN A 149 -8.97 -10.38 -14.04
CA ASN A 149 -9.40 -11.36 -15.03
C ASN A 149 -10.86 -11.78 -14.78
N LYS A 150 -11.25 -12.00 -13.51
CA LYS A 150 -12.63 -12.32 -13.17
C LYS A 150 -13.60 -11.22 -13.62
N VAL A 151 -13.29 -9.96 -13.31
CA VAL A 151 -14.14 -8.82 -13.71
C VAL A 151 -14.24 -8.72 -15.24
N LEU A 152 -13.11 -8.78 -15.96
CA LEU A 152 -13.11 -8.67 -17.41
C LEU A 152 -13.90 -9.80 -18.07
N ARG A 153 -13.77 -11.02 -17.56
CA ARG A 153 -14.55 -12.17 -18.03
C ARG A 153 -16.05 -12.03 -17.76
N THR A 154 -16.44 -11.45 -16.62
CA THR A 154 -17.85 -11.15 -16.33
C THR A 154 -18.39 -10.12 -17.33
N ILE A 155 -17.62 -9.08 -17.65
CA ILE A 155 -18.03 -8.03 -18.60
C ILE A 155 -18.15 -8.56 -20.04
N THR A 156 -17.21 -9.39 -20.49
CA THR A 156 -17.22 -9.94 -21.85
C THR A 156 -18.13 -11.16 -21.99
N ASN A 157 -18.59 -11.72 -20.87
CA ASN A 157 -19.28 -13.00 -20.81
C ASN A 157 -18.48 -14.12 -21.54
N ALA A 158 -17.16 -14.12 -21.34
CA ALA A 158 -16.27 -15.04 -22.04
C ALA A 158 -16.39 -16.49 -21.51
N PRO A 159 -16.50 -17.50 -22.40
CA PRO A 159 -16.49 -18.91 -22.01
C PRO A 159 -15.09 -19.37 -21.55
N TRP A 160 -15.03 -20.47 -20.79
CA TRP A 160 -13.83 -20.92 -20.06
C TRP A 160 -12.59 -21.14 -20.93
N PHE A 161 -12.77 -21.52 -22.19
CA PHE A 161 -11.69 -21.80 -23.15
C PHE A 161 -11.07 -20.54 -23.77
N VAL A 162 -11.69 -19.37 -23.62
CA VAL A 162 -11.11 -18.10 -24.10
C VAL A 162 -9.96 -17.71 -23.18
N ARG A 163 -8.78 -17.57 -23.77
CA ARG A 163 -7.56 -17.16 -23.05
C ARG A 163 -7.69 -15.73 -22.53
N ASN A 164 -7.23 -15.51 -21.29
CA ASN A 164 -7.25 -14.17 -20.69
C ASN A 164 -6.43 -13.16 -21.50
N SER A 165 -5.33 -13.57 -22.15
CA SER A 165 -4.54 -12.72 -23.04
C SER A 165 -5.38 -12.09 -24.15
N ASN A 166 -6.28 -12.87 -24.76
CA ASN A 166 -7.13 -12.40 -25.84
C ASN A 166 -8.12 -11.35 -25.32
N ILE A 167 -8.75 -11.61 -24.17
CA ILE A 167 -9.66 -10.65 -23.51
C ILE A 167 -8.95 -9.32 -23.22
N HIS A 168 -7.71 -9.38 -22.75
CA HIS A 168 -6.90 -8.19 -22.50
C HIS A 168 -6.59 -7.40 -23.77
N ASN A 169 -6.23 -8.09 -24.85
CA ASN A 169 -5.94 -7.48 -26.14
C ASN A 169 -7.19 -6.84 -26.75
N ASP A 170 -8.32 -7.56 -26.75
CA ASP A 170 -9.60 -7.09 -27.30
C ASP A 170 -10.12 -5.85 -26.56
N LEU A 171 -10.02 -5.84 -25.23
CA LEU A 171 -10.46 -4.72 -24.39
C LEU A 171 -9.42 -3.60 -24.27
N LYS A 172 -8.22 -3.79 -24.84
CA LYS A 172 -7.05 -2.89 -24.70
C LYS A 172 -6.78 -2.53 -23.24
N ILE A 173 -6.75 -3.54 -22.37
CA ILE A 173 -6.49 -3.38 -20.95
C ILE A 173 -5.14 -4.00 -20.59
N SER A 174 -4.24 -3.19 -20.04
CA SER A 174 -2.97 -3.65 -19.50
C SER A 174 -3.16 -4.59 -18.30
N THR A 175 -2.14 -5.40 -18.02
CA THR A 175 -2.10 -6.20 -16.78
C THR A 175 -2.01 -5.29 -15.56
N ILE A 176 -2.32 -5.84 -14.37
CA ILE A 176 -2.13 -5.11 -13.11
C ILE A 176 -0.68 -4.70 -12.94
N GLN A 177 0.26 -5.59 -13.27
CA GLN A 177 1.69 -5.33 -13.08
C GLN A 177 2.16 -4.16 -13.94
N ASP A 178 1.77 -4.12 -15.22
CA ASP A 178 2.15 -3.02 -16.13
C ASP A 178 1.50 -1.70 -15.70
N HIS A 179 0.24 -1.76 -15.27
CA HIS A 179 -0.46 -0.58 -14.77
C HIS A 179 0.20 -0.01 -13.51
N ILE A 180 0.66 -0.87 -12.58
CA ILE A 180 1.40 -0.45 -11.39
C ILE A 180 2.71 0.22 -11.79
N LYS A 181 3.47 -0.36 -12.72
CA LYS A 181 4.73 0.24 -13.20
C LYS A 181 4.50 1.63 -13.79
N LEU A 182 3.54 1.77 -14.69
CA LEU A 182 3.19 3.07 -15.30
C LEU A 182 2.76 4.10 -14.25
N THR A 183 1.95 3.67 -13.28
CA THR A 183 1.49 4.55 -12.19
C THR A 183 2.65 4.96 -11.28
N ALA A 184 3.59 4.04 -11.01
CA ALA A 184 4.77 4.31 -10.22
C ALA A 184 5.69 5.33 -10.90
N VAL A 185 5.98 5.15 -12.19
CA VAL A 185 6.80 6.10 -12.97
C VAL A 185 6.19 7.49 -12.93
N SER A 186 4.91 7.63 -13.27
CA SER A 186 4.20 8.93 -13.23
C SER A 186 4.22 9.55 -11.82
N PHE A 187 4.06 8.73 -10.77
CA PHE A 187 4.13 9.19 -9.39
C PHE A 187 5.51 9.74 -9.03
N PHE A 188 6.58 9.02 -9.34
CA PHE A 188 7.95 9.45 -9.01
C PHE A 188 8.42 10.65 -9.84
N GLU A 189 8.06 10.73 -11.13
CA GLU A 189 8.32 11.91 -11.96
C GLU A 189 7.61 13.16 -11.41
N SER A 190 6.33 13.04 -11.05
CA SER A 190 5.58 14.13 -10.41
C SER A 190 6.21 14.53 -9.08
N THR A 191 6.64 13.54 -8.29
CA THR A 191 7.32 13.76 -7.02
C THR A 191 8.63 14.51 -7.20
N HIS A 192 9.43 14.22 -8.24
CA HIS A 192 10.66 14.97 -8.55
C HIS A 192 10.40 16.43 -8.93
N ARG A 193 9.27 16.73 -9.59
CA ARG A 193 8.92 18.10 -10.00
C ARG A 193 8.31 18.94 -8.88
N SER A 194 7.78 18.30 -7.84
CA SER A 194 7.10 19.00 -6.75
C SER A 194 8.09 19.77 -5.86
N THR A 195 7.78 21.04 -5.58
CA THR A 195 8.63 21.93 -4.77
C THR A 195 8.89 21.39 -3.37
N GLY A 196 7.86 20.82 -2.73
CA GLY A 196 8.00 20.22 -1.40
C GLY A 196 8.95 19.03 -1.38
N SER A 197 8.89 18.15 -2.38
CA SER A 197 9.81 17.01 -2.47
C SER A 197 11.25 17.44 -2.68
N MET A 198 11.48 18.48 -3.49
CA MET A 198 12.80 19.07 -3.69
C MET A 198 13.36 19.68 -2.41
N HIS A 199 12.52 20.42 -1.67
CA HIS A 199 12.91 21.05 -0.41
C HIS A 199 13.28 20.03 0.68
N TYR A 200 12.49 18.96 0.81
CA TYR A 200 12.72 17.92 1.82
C TYR A 200 13.57 16.74 1.33
N HIS A 201 14.10 16.83 0.10
CA HIS A 201 14.86 15.78 -0.56
C HIS A 201 14.23 14.37 -0.44
N ILE A 202 12.91 14.27 -0.62
CA ILE A 202 12.15 13.05 -0.32
C ILE A 202 12.44 11.92 -1.31
N ASN A 203 12.77 12.27 -2.55
CA ASN A 203 12.91 11.30 -3.64
C ASN A 203 14.37 10.86 -3.89
N ILE A 204 15.18 10.77 -2.85
CA ILE A 204 16.53 10.22 -2.94
C ILE A 204 16.43 8.69 -3.05
N ARG A 205 17.12 8.08 -4.03
CA ARG A 205 17.23 6.62 -4.12
C ARG A 205 17.96 6.10 -2.87
N PRO A 206 17.42 5.11 -2.16
CA PRO A 206 18.07 4.56 -0.98
C PRO A 206 19.36 3.82 -1.35
N PRO A 207 20.34 3.74 -0.42
CA PRO A 207 21.59 3.06 -0.65
C PRO A 207 21.39 1.58 -1.01
N PRO A 208 22.34 0.97 -1.75
CA PRO A 208 22.22 -0.41 -2.21
C PRO A 208 22.21 -1.41 -1.05
N GLN A 209 22.93 -1.09 0.05
CA GLN A 209 22.94 -1.93 1.24
C GLN A 209 21.68 -1.69 2.08
N ARG A 210 20.76 -2.64 2.04
CA ARG A 210 19.45 -2.52 2.67
C ARG A 210 19.33 -3.42 3.90
N ARG A 211 18.84 -2.83 5.00
CA ARG A 211 18.53 -3.57 6.24
C ARG A 211 17.41 -4.59 6.03
N LEU A 212 16.37 -4.22 5.28
CA LEU A 212 15.30 -5.12 4.85
C LEU A 212 15.56 -5.56 3.41
N LYS A 213 15.73 -6.85 3.17
CA LYS A 213 15.91 -7.44 1.82
C LYS A 213 14.60 -7.46 0.98
N ARG A 214 13.65 -6.57 1.28
CA ARG A 214 12.39 -6.46 0.54
C ARG A 214 12.53 -5.42 -0.57
N GLY A 215 11.70 -5.58 -1.58
CA GLY A 215 11.62 -4.67 -2.70
C GLY A 215 11.28 -3.25 -2.25
N CYS A 216 12.07 -2.28 -2.69
CA CYS A 216 11.84 -0.85 -2.47
C CYS A 216 10.86 -0.33 -3.53
N PRO A 217 10.03 0.69 -3.20
CA PRO A 217 9.24 1.43 -4.19
C PRO A 217 10.04 1.86 -5.43
N HIS A 218 11.28 2.35 -5.25
CA HIS A 218 12.15 2.81 -6.34
C HIS A 218 12.60 1.72 -7.30
N ASP A 219 12.56 0.44 -6.90
CA ASP A 219 12.92 -0.67 -7.79
C ASP A 219 11.86 -0.92 -8.87
N LEU A 220 10.68 -0.29 -8.78
CA LEU A 220 9.65 -0.34 -9.82
C LEU A 220 10.00 0.52 -11.04
N ILE A 221 10.93 1.47 -10.87
CA ILE A 221 11.36 2.39 -11.91
C ILE A 221 12.47 1.68 -12.72
N PRO A 222 12.41 1.70 -14.07
CA PRO A 222 13.53 1.25 -14.89
C PRO A 222 14.84 1.95 -14.51
N GLN A 223 15.97 1.28 -14.65
CA GLN A 223 17.27 1.87 -14.32
C GLN A 223 17.67 3.00 -15.29
N ASP A 224 17.05 3.06 -16.48
CA ASP A 224 17.44 3.94 -17.58
C ASP A 224 16.66 5.27 -17.67
N THR A 225 15.81 5.60 -16.68
CA THR A 225 14.96 6.80 -16.72
C THR A 225 15.42 7.93 -15.78
N ILE A 226 16.73 8.10 -15.59
CA ILE A 226 17.31 9.25 -14.86
C ILE A 226 18.45 9.84 -15.69
#